data_AF-A0A0M0JSA8-F1
#
_entry.id   AF-A0A0M0JSA8-F1
#
_cell.length_a   1.000
_cell.length_b   1.000
_cell.length_c   1.000
_cell.angle_alpha   90.00
_cell.angle_beta   90.00
_cell.angle_gamma   90.00
#
_symmetry.space_group_name_H-M   'P 1'
#
loop_
_entity.id
_entity.type
_entity.pdbx_description
1 polymer ?
#
loop_
_entity_poly.entity_id
_entity_poly.type
_entity_poly.pdbx_seq_one_letter_code
_entity_poly.pdbx_strand_id
1 'polypeptide(L)'
;MWRRRGLRKPRLGLDAAPGSIAGVNEPRTLSELPPKWRKLTYQELEVFDTSELRSLQSLLEQERVRVTEQRAIAKEQQRKVLRVECDLDLKRIAKIEMWLNVIFNDKRRTW
;
A
#
# COMPACT_ATOMS: atom_id res chain seq x y z
N MET A 1 -40.62 -42.03 -18.63
CA MET A 1 -40.07 -42.21 -17.27
C MET A 1 -39.88 -40.84 -16.63
N TRP A 2 -40.68 -40.50 -15.61
CA TRP A 2 -40.61 -39.22 -14.87
C TRP A 2 -40.42 -39.56 -13.39
N ARG A 3 -39.35 -39.08 -12.74
CA ARG A 3 -39.14 -39.27 -11.29
C ARG A 3 -39.04 -37.93 -10.56
N ARG A 4 -40.16 -37.63 -9.88
CA ARG A 4 -40.36 -37.07 -8.52
C ARG A 4 -39.62 -35.77 -8.11
N ARG A 5 -40.40 -34.70 -7.94
CA ARG A 5 -40.13 -33.60 -7.01
C ARG A 5 -40.43 -34.07 -5.59
N GLY A 6 -39.49 -33.87 -4.67
CA GLY A 6 -39.64 -34.09 -3.23
C GLY A 6 -39.50 -32.78 -2.46
N LEU A 7 -40.48 -32.50 -1.60
CA LEU A 7 -40.60 -31.36 -0.69
C LEU A 7 -39.42 -31.23 0.29
N ARG A 8 -39.11 -29.98 0.71
CA ARG A 8 -39.30 -29.49 2.10
C ARG A 8 -38.80 -28.04 2.27
N LYS A 9 -39.65 -27.19 2.86
CA LYS A 9 -39.28 -25.87 3.43
C LYS A 9 -38.56 -26.08 4.77
N PRO A 10 -37.73 -25.12 5.20
CA PRO A 10 -37.97 -24.53 6.52
C PRO A 10 -38.07 -23.00 6.46
N ARG A 11 -39.00 -22.48 7.27
CA ARG A 11 -39.04 -21.10 7.76
C ARG A 11 -37.73 -20.81 8.52
N LEU A 12 -37.10 -19.68 8.22
CA LEU A 12 -36.25 -18.97 9.18
C LEU A 12 -36.86 -17.59 9.36
N GLY A 13 -37.69 -17.46 10.40
CA GLY A 13 -37.86 -16.21 11.11
C GLY A 13 -37.00 -16.26 12.37
N LEU A 14 -36.84 -15.08 12.98
CA LEU A 14 -36.09 -14.74 14.20
C LEU A 14 -34.63 -14.34 14.00
N ASP A 15 -34.45 -13.02 13.94
CA ASP A 15 -33.71 -12.23 14.92
C ASP A 15 -32.66 -13.01 15.74
N ALA A 16 -31.41 -12.87 15.34
CA ALA A 16 -30.28 -12.90 16.24
C ALA A 16 -29.59 -11.52 16.18
N ALA A 17 -29.52 -10.90 17.34
CA ALA A 17 -29.03 -9.57 17.66
C ALA A 17 -27.67 -9.18 17.01
N PRO A 18 -27.41 -7.87 16.87
CA PRO A 18 -26.13 -7.34 16.40
C PRO A 18 -25.09 -7.55 17.50
N GLY A 19 -24.12 -8.41 17.25
CA GLY A 19 -23.17 -8.78 18.29
C GLY A 19 -21.90 -9.38 17.76
N SER A 20 -20.99 -8.50 17.31
CA SER A 20 -19.53 -8.68 17.42
C SER A 20 -18.96 -9.78 16.49
N ILE A 21 -17.78 -9.69 15.88
CA ILE A 21 -16.46 -9.37 16.43
C ILE A 21 -15.55 -9.03 15.22
N ALA A 22 -14.59 -8.11 15.45
CA ALA A 22 -13.40 -7.85 14.62
C ALA A 22 -13.57 -7.00 13.35
N GLY A 23 -14.03 -5.77 13.53
CA GLY A 23 -13.47 -4.60 12.81
C GLY A 23 -12.21 -4.06 13.51
N VAL A 24 -11.40 -4.94 14.11
CA VAL A 24 -10.10 -4.59 14.73
C VAL A 24 -9.02 -4.94 13.70
N ASN A 25 -8.20 -3.94 13.36
CA ASN A 25 -7.32 -3.79 12.19
C ASN A 25 -8.10 -3.22 10.99
N GLU A 26 -8.01 -1.93 10.72
CA GLU A 26 -6.74 -1.26 10.43
C GLU A 26 -6.67 0.11 11.13
N PRO A 27 -5.54 0.49 11.75
CA PRO A 27 -5.23 1.90 11.77
C PRO A 27 -5.13 2.33 10.31
N ARG A 28 -6.17 3.02 9.82
CA ARG A 28 -6.06 3.87 8.64
C ARG A 28 -5.10 5.00 9.01
N THR A 29 -3.80 4.69 9.07
CA THR A 29 -2.78 5.72 9.02
C THR A 29 -2.83 6.27 7.61
N LEU A 30 -3.18 7.54 7.53
CA LEU A 30 -3.19 8.34 6.33
C LEU A 30 -1.80 8.25 5.69
N SER A 31 -1.70 7.31 4.75
CA SER A 31 -0.87 7.39 3.56
C SER A 31 -1.06 8.77 2.96
N GLU A 32 -0.09 9.66 3.11
CA GLU A 32 0.00 10.83 2.24
C GLU A 32 1.34 10.89 1.52
N LEU A 33 1.92 9.73 1.20
CA LEU A 33 2.45 9.62 -0.15
C LEU A 33 1.26 9.63 -1.10
N PRO A 34 1.30 10.40 -2.21
CA PRO A 34 0.26 10.28 -3.22
C PRO A 34 0.14 8.80 -3.61
N PRO A 35 -1.06 8.22 -3.75
CA PRO A 35 -1.24 6.81 -4.12
C PRO A 35 -0.58 6.46 -5.47
N LYS A 36 -0.12 7.48 -6.20
CA LYS A 36 0.65 7.41 -7.43
C LYS A 36 2.16 7.27 -7.23
N TRP A 37 2.71 7.31 -6.01
CA TRP A 37 4.17 7.27 -5.80
C TRP A 37 4.82 6.01 -6.41
N ARG A 38 4.12 4.88 -6.34
CA ARG A 38 4.53 3.62 -6.99
C ARG A 38 4.62 3.74 -8.51
N LYS A 39 3.92 4.69 -9.11
CA LYS A 39 3.85 4.96 -10.56
C LYS A 39 4.71 6.15 -10.99
N LEU A 40 5.27 6.93 -10.06
CA LEU A 40 6.09 8.10 -10.39
C LEU A 40 7.20 7.76 -11.37
N THR A 41 7.34 8.56 -12.41
CA THR A 41 8.39 8.48 -13.40
C THR A 41 9.45 9.54 -13.14
N TYR A 42 10.63 9.38 -13.71
CA TYR A 42 11.68 10.40 -13.62
C TYR A 42 11.21 11.75 -14.19
N GLN A 43 10.51 11.73 -15.34
CA GLN A 43 9.98 12.92 -16.01
C GLN A 43 8.99 13.71 -15.15
N GLU A 44 8.15 13.01 -14.37
CA GLU A 44 7.25 13.67 -13.40
C GLU A 44 8.03 14.36 -12.28
N LEU A 45 9.16 13.81 -11.84
CA LEU A 45 10.01 14.44 -10.83
C LEU A 45 10.78 15.64 -11.37
N GLU A 46 11.10 15.64 -12.67
CA GLU A 46 11.80 16.75 -13.35
C GLU A 46 10.94 18.02 -13.51
N VAL A 47 9.64 17.96 -13.24
CA VAL A 47 8.77 19.16 -13.24
C VAL A 47 8.44 19.65 -11.84
N PHE A 48 8.72 18.87 -10.79
CA PHE A 48 8.48 19.27 -9.41
C PHE A 48 9.48 20.33 -8.96
N ASP A 49 9.00 21.24 -8.10
CA ASP A 49 9.82 22.24 -7.44
C ASP A 49 10.64 21.64 -6.28
N THR A 50 11.55 22.43 -5.69
CA THR A 50 12.42 21.94 -4.60
C THR A 50 11.62 21.49 -3.39
N SER A 51 10.53 22.21 -3.06
CA SER A 51 9.72 21.95 -1.87
C SER A 51 8.93 20.64 -2.00
N GLU A 52 8.39 20.37 -3.18
CA GLU A 52 7.70 19.14 -3.55
C GLU A 52 8.64 17.94 -3.49
N LEU A 53 9.86 18.09 -4.03
CA LEU A 53 10.87 17.02 -4.03
C LEU A 53 11.39 16.71 -2.63
N ARG A 54 11.56 17.73 -1.77
CA ARG A 54 11.91 17.54 -0.36
C ARG A 54 10.79 16.87 0.43
N SER A 55 9.55 17.29 0.18
CA SER A 55 8.37 16.66 0.80
C SER A 55 8.27 15.19 0.39
N LEU A 56 8.45 14.89 -0.90
CA LEU A 56 8.48 13.52 -1.41
C LEU A 56 9.62 12.70 -0.79
N GLN A 57 10.82 13.27 -0.65
CA GLN A 57 11.95 12.59 0.01
C GLN A 57 11.58 12.17 1.44
N SER A 58 11.03 13.08 2.24
CA SER A 58 10.62 12.79 3.63
C SER A 58 9.53 11.72 3.69
N LEU A 59 8.55 11.78 2.78
CA LEU A 59 7.48 10.81 2.69
C LEU A 59 7.98 9.40 2.30
N LEU A 60 8.95 9.31 1.39
CA LEU A 60 9.57 8.03 1.00
C LEU A 60 10.37 7.40 2.14
N GLU A 61 11.06 8.21 2.95
CA GLU A 61 11.78 7.74 4.14
C GLU A 61 10.81 7.11 5.15
N GLN A 62 9.68 7.76 5.43
CA GLN A 62 8.64 7.22 6.31
C GLN A 62 8.06 5.91 5.79
N GLU A 63 7.76 5.86 4.49
CA GLU A 63 7.19 4.67 3.86
C GLU A 63 8.20 3.51 3.83
N ARG A 64 9.49 3.81 3.65
CA ARG A 64 10.55 2.79 3.73
C ARG A 64 10.57 2.10 5.08
N VAL A 65 10.45 2.87 6.17
CA VAL A 65 10.34 2.32 7.53
C VAL A 65 9.10 1.43 7.63
N ARG A 66 7.93 1.95 7.24
CA ARG A 66 6.65 1.22 7.28
C ARG A 66 6.69 -0.10 6.51
N VAL A 67 7.18 -0.09 5.27
CA VAL A 67 7.26 -1.28 4.39
C VAL A 67 8.27 -2.28 4.95
N THR A 68 9.37 -1.82 5.56
CA THR A 68 10.36 -2.70 6.19
C THR A 68 9.78 -3.42 7.40
N GLU A 69 9.01 -2.73 8.24
CA GLU A 69 8.30 -3.33 9.37
C GLU A 69 7.24 -4.34 8.89
N GLN A 70 6.42 -3.96 7.91
CA GLN A 70 5.44 -4.87 7.31
C GLN A 70 6.08 -6.12 6.72
N ARG A 71 7.24 -5.98 6.08
CA ARG A 71 8.01 -7.10 5.56
C ARG A 71 8.50 -8.03 6.67
N ALA A 72 8.96 -7.48 7.80
CA ALA A 72 9.38 -8.27 8.95
C ALA A 72 8.21 -9.08 9.52
N ILE A 73 7.06 -8.44 9.71
CA ILE A 73 5.82 -9.09 10.15
C ILE A 73 5.36 -10.16 9.16
N ALA A 74 5.38 -9.86 7.85
CA ALA A 74 5.00 -10.81 6.81
C ALA A 74 5.91 -12.04 6.77
N LYS A 75 7.21 -11.86 7.05
CA LYS A 75 8.18 -12.95 7.17
C LYS A 75 7.86 -13.83 8.38
N GLU A 76 7.58 -13.23 9.53
CA GLU A 76 7.22 -13.94 10.77
C GLU A 76 5.92 -14.74 10.61
N GLN A 77 4.90 -14.13 10.00
CA GLN A 77 3.60 -14.75 9.74
C GLN A 77 3.58 -15.65 8.50
N GLN A 78 4.75 -15.88 7.86
CA GLN A 78 4.90 -16.68 6.64
C GLN A 78 3.99 -16.25 5.46
N ARG A 79 3.60 -14.97 5.40
CA ARG A 79 2.77 -14.39 4.34
C ARG A 79 3.62 -14.09 3.10
N LYS A 80 3.80 -15.10 2.25
CA LYS A 80 4.68 -15.04 1.05
C LYS A 80 4.32 -13.90 0.09
N VAL A 81 3.04 -13.70 -0.22
CA VAL A 81 2.58 -12.67 -1.18
C VAL A 81 2.92 -11.28 -0.66
N LEU A 82 2.51 -10.96 0.57
CA LEU A 82 2.78 -9.67 1.20
C LEU A 82 4.29 -9.37 1.28
N ARG A 83 5.11 -10.37 1.58
CA ARG A 83 6.57 -10.20 1.60
C ARG A 83 7.11 -9.77 0.22
N VAL A 84 6.63 -10.41 -0.85
CA VAL A 84 7.04 -10.07 -2.23
C VAL A 84 6.58 -8.66 -2.61
N GLU A 85 5.37 -8.26 -2.22
CA GLU A 85 4.86 -6.90 -2.42
C GLU A 85 5.75 -5.87 -1.71
N CYS A 86 6.10 -6.10 -0.44
CA CYS A 86 7.03 -5.24 0.29
C CYS A 86 8.41 -5.18 -0.38
N ASP A 87 8.94 -6.30 -0.89
CA ASP A 87 10.21 -6.31 -1.61
C ASP A 87 10.16 -5.46 -2.89
N LEU A 88 9.04 -5.48 -3.62
CA LEU A 88 8.82 -4.64 -4.80
C LEU A 88 8.71 -3.16 -4.44
N ASP A 89 7.97 -2.85 -3.37
CA ASP A 89 7.83 -1.48 -2.86
C ASP A 89 9.17 -0.90 -2.42
N LEU A 90 10.00 -1.67 -1.69
CA LEU A 90 11.35 -1.23 -1.30
C LEU A 90 12.26 -0.95 -2.50
N LYS A 91 12.23 -1.81 -3.53
CA LYS A 91 12.97 -1.57 -4.78
C LYS A 91 12.49 -0.30 -5.47
N ARG A 92 11.18 -0.03 -5.41
CA ARG A 92 10.59 1.15 -6.03
C ARG A 92 10.99 2.43 -5.30
N ILE A 93 10.95 2.42 -3.97
CA ILE A 93 11.40 3.53 -3.12
C ILE A 93 12.86 3.86 -3.46
N ALA A 94 13.76 2.87 -3.44
CA ALA A 94 15.17 3.07 -3.74
C ALA A 94 15.40 3.67 -5.14
N LYS A 95 14.60 3.25 -6.13
CA LYS A 95 14.66 3.82 -7.49
C LYS A 95 14.27 5.30 -7.51
N ILE A 96 13.24 5.69 -6.76
CA ILE A 96 12.79 7.08 -6.68
C ILE A 96 13.80 7.92 -5.91
N GLU A 97 14.33 7.43 -4.79
CA GLU A 97 15.40 8.11 -4.03
C GLU A 97 16.64 8.37 -4.91
N MET A 98 17.03 7.40 -5.75
CA MET A 98 18.11 7.57 -6.72
C MET A 98 17.81 8.72 -7.70
N TRP A 99 16.59 8.80 -8.23
CA TRP A 99 16.17 9.88 -9.12
C TRP A 99 16.18 11.24 -8.43
N LEU A 100 15.67 11.32 -7.21
CA LEU A 100 15.73 12.53 -6.39
C LEU A 100 17.17 12.99 -6.20
N ASN A 101 18.09 12.06 -5.90
CA ASN A 101 19.50 12.38 -5.73
C ASN A 101 20.13 12.91 -7.03
N VAL A 102 19.81 12.32 -8.19
CA VAL A 102 20.27 12.86 -9.49
C VAL A 102 19.76 14.28 -9.69
N ILE A 103 18.48 14.52 -9.43
CA ILE A 103 17.83 15.82 -9.60
C ILE A 103 18.42 16.88 -8.66
N PHE A 104 18.61 16.57 -7.37
CA PHE A 104 19.19 17.51 -6.40
C PHE A 104 20.65 17.86 -6.71
N ASN A 105 21.39 16.97 -7.35
CA ASN A 105 22.79 17.20 -7.75
C ASN A 105 22.92 17.77 -9.17
N ASP A 106 21.81 17.97 -9.90
CA ASP A 106 21.85 18.57 -11.22
C ASP A 106 22.11 20.08 -11.12
N LYS A 107 23.35 20.47 -11.43
CA LYS A 107 23.81 21.86 -11.44
C LYS A 107 23.12 22.72 -12.51
N ARG A 108 22.41 22.13 -13.46
CA ARG A 108 21.68 22.85 -14.52
C ARG A 108 20.32 23.35 -14.04
N ARG A 109 19.76 22.75 -12.98
CA ARG A 109 18.52 23.25 -12.38
C ARG A 109 18.85 24.47 -11.52
N THR A 110 18.41 25.63 -11.98
CA THR A 110 18.31 26.86 -11.18
C THR A 110 16.98 26.81 -10.44
N TRP A 111 17.05 26.69 -9.12
CA TRP A 111 15.90 26.59 -8.22
C TRP A 111 15.65 27.92 -7.53
#